data_AF-A0A9D7MU67-F1
#
_entry.id   AF-A0A9D7MU67-F1
#
_cell.length_a   1.000
_cell.length_b   1.000
_cell.length_c   1.000
_cell.angle_alpha   90.00
_cell.angle_beta   90.00
_cell.angle_gamma   90.00
#
_symmetry.space_group_name_H-M   'P 1'
#
loop_
_entity.id
_entity.type
_entity.pdbx_description
1 polymer ?
#
loop_
_entity_poly.entity_id
_entity_poly.type
_entity_poly.pdbx_seq_one_letter_code
_entity_poly.pdbx_strand_id
1 'polypeptide(L)'
;MIGILIVDIAFIILVIKQFETYYLLPAMLLSLVGIFCFHQIALDIFPVFYKKYGRIVLIAAIVFSLFFEVRKTSSAIEWFGKRKLESIKVDEYVLENHSEELIISSDFSSNTATAFSNGLKYVGHKRSDYHSKISSRFPKFIYFQKFVKKLLYLEENPELKNELMSANTVILQLDNKRDIQMVTEEISRTTGKTIENQIELYSNKNGEVVYKIFLK
;
A
#
# COMPACT_ATOMS: atom_id res chain seq x y z
N MET A 1 8.38 -29.15 1.97
CA MET A 1 9.25 -28.23 1.20
C MET A 1 8.44 -27.14 0.50
N ILE A 2 7.50 -27.46 -0.39
CA ILE A 2 6.68 -26.46 -1.10
C ILE A 2 5.90 -25.55 -0.13
N GLY A 3 5.33 -26.11 0.96
CA GLY A 3 4.58 -25.33 1.95
C GLY A 3 5.40 -24.28 2.71
N ILE A 4 6.63 -24.61 3.12
CA ILE A 4 7.53 -23.67 3.83
C ILE A 4 7.97 -22.55 2.87
N LEU A 5 8.29 -22.90 1.63
CA LEU A 5 8.68 -21.93 0.60
C LEU A 5 7.53 -20.97 0.24
N ILE A 6 6.29 -21.48 0.22
CA ILE A 6 5.08 -20.66 0.01
C ILE A 6 4.84 -19.72 1.20
N VAL A 7 5.03 -20.20 2.43
CA VAL A 7 4.88 -19.37 3.65
C VAL A 7 5.96 -18.30 3.72
N ASP A 8 7.22 -18.61 3.41
CA ASP A 8 8.30 -17.63 3.37
C ASP A 8 8.08 -16.60 2.25
N ILE A 9 7.67 -17.02 1.06
CA ILE A 9 7.33 -16.09 -0.03
C ILE A 9 6.15 -15.19 0.37
N ALA A 10 5.12 -15.73 1.01
CA ALA A 10 3.99 -14.94 1.49
C ALA A 10 4.40 -13.94 2.58
N PHE A 11 5.30 -14.34 3.48
CA PHE A 11 5.84 -13.49 4.54
C PHE A 11 6.73 -12.38 3.98
N ILE A 12 7.60 -12.69 3.03
CA ILE A 12 8.44 -11.74 2.30
C ILE A 12 7.57 -10.73 1.53
N ILE A 13 6.52 -11.19 0.85
CA ILE A 13 5.56 -10.32 0.16
C ILE A 13 4.82 -9.41 1.14
N LEU A 14 4.38 -9.94 2.29
CA LEU A 14 3.71 -9.16 3.34
C LEU A 14 4.62 -8.09 3.93
N VAL A 15 5.86 -8.45 4.24
CA VAL A 15 6.88 -7.57 4.80
C VAL A 15 7.26 -6.47 3.81
N ILE A 16 7.55 -6.82 2.55
CA ILE A 16 7.88 -5.87 1.49
C ILE A 16 6.69 -4.94 1.17
N LYS A 17 5.45 -5.45 1.22
CA LYS A 17 4.25 -4.66 0.92
C LYS A 17 3.94 -3.64 2.04
N GLN A 18 4.25 -3.97 3.29
CA GLN A 18 3.87 -3.12 4.43
C GLN A 18 4.99 -2.24 4.95
N PHE A 19 6.25 -2.63 4.77
CA PHE A 19 7.35 -1.92 5.39
C PHE A 19 8.54 -1.84 4.46
N GLU A 20 9.06 -0.62 4.31
CA GLU A 20 10.11 -0.17 3.40
C GLU A 20 11.31 -1.12 3.22
N THR A 21 12.16 -0.81 2.23
CA THR A 21 13.36 -1.52 1.81
C THR A 21 14.27 -2.00 2.95
N TYR A 22 14.24 -1.34 4.11
CA TYR A 22 14.91 -1.72 5.35
C TYR A 22 14.57 -3.16 5.83
N TYR A 23 13.36 -3.68 5.58
CA TYR A 23 12.98 -5.02 6.00
C TYR A 23 13.37 -6.15 5.02
N LEU A 24 14.00 -5.82 3.90
CA LEU A 24 14.61 -6.82 3.01
C LEU A 24 15.73 -7.59 3.71
N LEU A 25 16.50 -6.94 4.59
CA LEU A 25 17.63 -7.58 5.26
C LEU A 25 17.18 -8.72 6.20
N PRO A 26 16.19 -8.54 7.10
CA PRO A 26 15.58 -9.65 7.85
C PRO A 26 15.01 -10.78 6.97
N ALA A 27 14.34 -10.44 5.87
CA ALA A 27 13.84 -11.42 4.91
C ALA A 27 14.97 -12.24 4.26
N MET A 28 16.10 -11.61 3.96
CA MET A 28 17.31 -12.28 3.46
C MET A 28 17.96 -13.18 4.53
N LEU A 29 17.78 -12.91 5.83
CA LEU A 29 18.29 -13.81 6.88
C LEU A 29 17.50 -15.12 6.95
N LEU A 30 16.24 -15.15 6.54
CA LEU A 30 15.44 -16.38 6.47
C LEU A 30 15.94 -17.33 5.36
N SER A 31 16.49 -16.80 4.27
CA SER A 31 17.06 -17.64 3.21
C SER A 31 18.28 -18.45 3.70
N LEU A 32 19.03 -17.94 4.69
CA LEU A 32 20.11 -18.68 5.35
C LEU A 32 19.60 -19.92 6.08
N VAL A 33 18.42 -19.83 6.71
CA VAL A 33 17.76 -20.98 7.36
C VAL A 33 17.37 -22.02 6.32
N GLY A 34 16.82 -21.58 5.18
CA GLY A 34 16.51 -22.46 4.05
C GLY A 34 17.74 -23.19 3.49
N ILE A 35 18.85 -22.49 3.33
CA ILE A 35 20.13 -23.07 2.89
C ILE A 35 20.66 -24.09 3.90
N PHE A 36 20.54 -23.82 5.20
CA PHE A 36 20.94 -24.74 6.26
C PHE A 36 20.08 -26.03 6.26
N CYS A 37 18.77 -25.90 6.12
CA CYS A 37 17.86 -27.05 6.00
C CYS A 37 18.18 -27.89 4.76
N PHE A 38 18.42 -27.25 3.61
CA PHE A 38 18.84 -27.94 2.39
C PHE A 38 20.15 -28.69 2.58
N HIS A 39 21.13 -28.06 3.26
CA HIS A 39 22.42 -28.68 3.56
C HIS A 39 22.27 -29.97 4.39
N GLN A 40 21.47 -29.93 5.45
CA GLN A 40 21.23 -31.11 6.31
C GLN A 40 20.55 -32.24 5.53
N ILE A 41 19.48 -31.93 4.80
CA ILE A 41 18.76 -32.94 4.00
C ILE A 41 19.68 -33.55 2.93
N ALA A 42 20.50 -32.74 2.26
CA ALA A 42 21.41 -33.24 1.24
C ALA A 42 22.54 -34.10 1.82
N LEU A 43 22.98 -33.81 3.04
CA LEU A 43 23.95 -34.62 3.79
C LEU A 43 23.35 -35.98 4.19
N ASP A 44 22.07 -36.03 4.55
CA ASP A 44 21.37 -37.27 4.90
C ASP A 44 21.12 -38.16 3.67
N ILE A 45 20.74 -37.57 2.53
CA ILE A 45 20.42 -38.32 1.31
C ILE A 45 21.70 -38.77 0.56
N PHE A 46 22.75 -37.94 0.52
CA PHE A 46 23.97 -38.20 -0.25
C PHE A 46 25.26 -38.10 0.60
N PRO A 47 25.41 -38.89 1.67
CA PRO A 47 26.44 -38.69 2.69
C PRO A 47 27.87 -38.83 2.17
N VAL A 48 28.12 -39.77 1.23
CA VAL A 48 29.47 -40.01 0.68
C VAL A 48 29.92 -38.84 -0.20
N PHE A 49 29.01 -38.32 -1.04
CA PHE A 49 29.27 -37.18 -1.91
C PHE A 49 29.46 -35.89 -1.09
N TYR A 50 28.58 -35.65 -0.11
CA TYR A 50 28.64 -34.45 0.73
C TYR A 50 29.81 -34.45 1.71
N LYS A 51 30.31 -35.60 2.19
CA LYS A 51 31.57 -35.65 2.96
C LYS A 51 32.77 -35.16 2.15
N LYS A 52 32.79 -35.40 0.84
CA LYS A 52 33.92 -35.02 -0.04
C LYS A 52 33.78 -33.62 -0.64
N TYR A 53 32.56 -33.23 -1.03
CA TYR A 53 32.31 -31.98 -1.77
C TYR A 53 31.34 -31.01 -1.07
N GLY A 54 30.78 -31.38 0.09
CA GLY A 54 29.69 -30.63 0.74
C GLY A 54 30.01 -29.18 1.06
N ARG A 55 31.28 -28.85 1.37
CA ARG A 55 31.73 -27.45 1.53
C ARG A 55 31.61 -26.65 0.23
N ILE A 56 32.04 -27.23 -0.89
CA ILE A 56 31.96 -26.58 -2.21
C ILE A 56 30.50 -26.42 -2.62
N VAL A 57 29.67 -27.44 -2.40
CA VAL A 57 28.23 -27.39 -2.71
C VAL A 57 27.51 -26.34 -1.86
N LEU A 58 27.82 -26.25 -0.56
CA LEU A 58 27.25 -25.24 0.33
C LEU A 58 27.66 -23.82 -0.07
N ILE A 59 28.95 -23.61 -0.36
CA ILE A 59 29.46 -22.31 -0.84
C ILE A 59 28.78 -21.94 -2.15
N ALA A 60 28.66 -22.88 -3.10
CA ALA A 60 27.98 -22.64 -4.38
C ALA A 60 26.50 -22.30 -4.18
N ALA A 61 25.80 -22.97 -3.25
CA ALA A 61 24.41 -22.68 -2.92
C ALA A 61 24.23 -21.29 -2.30
N ILE A 62 25.14 -20.88 -1.39
CA ILE A 62 25.14 -19.53 -0.80
C ILE A 62 25.40 -18.47 -1.87
N VAL A 63 26.43 -18.65 -2.71
CA VAL A 63 26.76 -17.70 -3.78
C VAL A 63 25.61 -17.57 -4.78
N PHE A 64 25.01 -18.70 -5.16
CA PHE A 64 23.85 -18.71 -6.05
C PHE A 64 22.65 -18.00 -5.41
N SER A 65 22.31 -18.33 -4.16
CA SER A 65 21.22 -17.67 -3.44
C SER A 65 21.44 -16.16 -3.34
N LEU A 66 22.63 -15.71 -2.93
CA LEU A 66 22.97 -14.29 -2.87
C LEU A 66 22.85 -13.60 -4.24
N PHE A 67 23.31 -14.23 -5.31
CA PHE A 67 23.20 -13.66 -6.67
C PHE A 67 21.74 -13.43 -7.08
N PHE A 68 20.86 -14.41 -6.86
CA PHE A 68 19.44 -14.27 -7.20
C PHE A 68 18.71 -13.30 -6.27
N GLU A 69 19.00 -13.30 -4.97
CA GLU A 69 18.40 -12.39 -4.01
C GLU A 69 18.80 -10.93 -4.28
N VAL A 70 20.08 -10.66 -4.57
CA VAL A 70 20.54 -9.32 -4.96
C VAL A 70 19.85 -8.85 -6.23
N ARG A 71 19.75 -9.70 -7.25
CA ARG A 71 19.07 -9.34 -8.51
C ARG A 71 17.58 -9.06 -8.29
N LYS A 72 16.88 -9.93 -7.56
CA LYS A 72 15.46 -9.72 -7.21
C LYS A 72 15.26 -8.45 -6.40
N THR A 73 16.12 -8.21 -5.41
CA THR A 73 16.08 -7.03 -4.57
C THR A 73 16.30 -5.76 -5.38
N SER A 74 17.31 -5.74 -6.26
CA SER A 74 17.56 -4.60 -7.14
C SER A 74 16.37 -4.31 -8.05
N SER A 75 15.79 -5.35 -8.67
CA SER A 75 14.59 -5.20 -9.51
C SER A 75 13.39 -4.72 -8.70
N ALA A 76 13.21 -5.21 -7.47
CA ALA A 76 12.15 -4.77 -6.57
C ALA A 76 12.33 -3.29 -6.19
N ILE A 77 13.54 -2.87 -5.80
CA ILE A 77 13.87 -1.48 -5.48
C ILE A 77 13.58 -0.57 -6.66
N GLU A 78 14.04 -0.93 -7.86
CA GLU A 78 13.79 -0.15 -9.08
C GLU A 78 12.28 -0.04 -9.35
N TRP A 79 11.55 -1.15 -9.21
CA TRP A 79 10.10 -1.17 -9.38
C TRP A 79 9.38 -0.29 -8.35
N PHE A 80 9.74 -0.38 -7.07
CA PHE A 80 9.20 0.49 -6.02
C PHE A 80 9.55 1.96 -6.25
N GLY A 81 10.78 2.25 -6.70
CA GLY A 81 11.21 3.60 -7.05
C GLY A 81 10.36 4.19 -8.17
N LYS A 82 10.16 3.45 -9.27
CA LYS A 82 9.28 3.86 -10.38
C LYS A 82 7.84 4.08 -9.91
N ARG A 83 7.30 3.16 -9.11
CA ARG A 83 5.94 3.32 -8.56
C ARG A 83 5.83 4.57 -7.70
N LYS A 84 6.77 4.79 -6.79
CA LYS A 84 6.81 5.96 -5.92
C LYS A 84 6.80 7.26 -6.73
N LEU A 85 7.59 7.35 -7.80
CA LEU A 85 7.61 8.54 -8.66
C LEU A 85 6.27 8.77 -9.38
N GLU A 86 5.65 7.73 -9.92
CA GLU A 86 4.33 7.83 -10.56
C GLU A 86 3.23 8.19 -9.56
N SER A 87 3.35 7.71 -8.33
CA SER A 87 2.43 7.99 -7.23
C SER A 87 2.54 9.44 -6.74
N ILE A 88 3.77 9.97 -6.62
CA ILE A 88 4.01 11.38 -6.25
C ILE A 88 3.32 12.33 -7.25
N LYS A 89 3.35 12.02 -8.56
CA LYS A 89 2.67 12.83 -9.57
C LYS A 89 1.16 12.95 -9.35
N VAL A 90 0.52 11.94 -8.77
CA VAL A 90 -0.92 11.99 -8.46
C VAL A 90 -1.15 12.94 -7.29
N ASP A 91 -0.35 12.83 -6.21
CA ASP A 91 -0.43 13.73 -5.06
C ASP A 91 -0.18 15.18 -5.48
N GLU A 92 0.89 15.42 -6.25
CA GLU A 92 1.21 16.74 -6.83
C GLU A 92 0.07 17.27 -7.68
N TYR A 93 -0.50 16.46 -8.59
CA TYR A 93 -1.63 16.87 -9.42
C TYR A 93 -2.83 17.34 -8.58
N VAL A 94 -3.21 16.58 -7.56
CA VAL A 94 -4.34 16.91 -6.67
C VAL A 94 -4.04 18.18 -5.87
N LEU A 95 -2.85 18.31 -5.30
CA LEU A 95 -2.47 19.48 -4.49
C LEU A 95 -2.36 20.76 -5.32
N GLU A 96 -1.83 20.69 -6.54
CA GLU A 96 -1.65 21.85 -7.41
C GLU A 96 -2.96 22.34 -8.04
N ASN A 97 -3.88 21.42 -8.37
CA ASN A 97 -5.07 21.76 -9.15
C ASN A 97 -6.36 21.76 -8.31
N HIS A 98 -6.38 21.07 -7.17
CA HIS A 98 -7.60 20.75 -6.42
C HIS A 98 -7.43 20.88 -4.89
N SER A 99 -6.41 21.58 -4.39
CA SER A 99 -6.12 21.70 -2.94
C SER A 99 -7.26 22.29 -2.10
N GLU A 100 -8.08 23.16 -2.69
CA GLU A 100 -9.21 23.81 -2.02
C GLU A 100 -10.54 23.05 -2.21
N GLU A 101 -10.56 22.02 -3.07
CA GLU A 101 -11.75 21.20 -3.29
C GLU A 101 -11.86 20.09 -2.24
N LEU A 102 -13.09 19.61 -2.00
CA LEU A 102 -13.31 18.47 -1.12
C LEU A 102 -12.77 17.20 -1.78
N ILE A 103 -11.76 16.58 -1.15
CA ILE A 103 -11.05 15.41 -1.67
C ILE A 103 -11.46 14.18 -0.87
N ILE A 104 -11.95 13.15 -1.56
CA ILE A 104 -12.19 11.82 -1.01
C ILE A 104 -11.10 10.91 -1.51
N SER A 105 -10.35 10.32 -0.58
CA SER A 105 -9.18 9.50 -0.92
C SER A 105 -9.33 8.09 -0.36
N SER A 106 -9.18 7.09 -1.24
CA SER A 106 -9.26 5.69 -0.82
C SER A 106 -8.04 5.26 0.01
N ASP A 107 -8.20 4.30 0.92
CA ASP A 107 -7.07 3.68 1.57
C ASP A 107 -6.17 3.04 0.51
N PHE A 108 -4.86 3.20 0.68
CA PHE A 108 -3.81 2.85 -0.29
C PHE A 108 -3.64 3.78 -1.49
N SER A 109 -4.44 4.85 -1.63
CA SER A 109 -4.07 5.96 -2.51
C SER A 109 -2.73 6.56 -2.09
N SER A 110 -1.89 6.87 -3.07
CA SER A 110 -0.56 7.36 -2.80
C SER A 110 -0.54 8.87 -2.61
N ASN A 111 -1.13 9.35 -1.52
CA ASN A 111 -0.97 10.73 -1.07
C ASN A 111 -0.60 10.80 0.41
N THR A 112 -0.02 11.94 0.76
CA THR A 112 0.46 12.21 2.11
C THR A 112 -0.68 12.13 3.14
N ALA A 113 -1.85 12.69 2.84
CA ALA A 113 -2.99 12.73 3.77
C ALA A 113 -3.47 11.31 4.16
N THR A 114 -3.60 10.41 3.18
CA THR A 114 -3.98 9.00 3.36
C THR A 114 -2.94 8.24 4.18
N ALA A 115 -1.65 8.52 3.98
CA ALA A 115 -0.59 7.90 4.79
C ALA A 115 -0.72 8.27 6.28
N PHE A 116 -0.94 9.55 6.58
CA PHE A 116 -1.22 10.01 7.95
C PHE A 116 -2.49 9.38 8.52
N SER A 117 -3.57 9.34 7.74
CA SER A 117 -4.85 8.73 8.15
C SER A 117 -4.72 7.23 8.45
N ASN A 118 -3.93 6.49 7.66
CA ASN A 118 -3.62 5.09 7.96
C ASN A 118 -2.84 4.93 9.27
N GLY A 119 -2.01 5.91 9.64
CA GLY A 119 -1.34 5.98 10.92
C GLY A 119 -2.29 5.91 12.12
N LEU A 120 -3.52 6.46 12.03
CA LEU A 120 -4.52 6.44 13.11
C LEU A 120 -4.82 5.03 13.64
N LYS A 121 -4.69 4.01 12.78
CA LYS A 121 -4.92 2.61 13.15
C LYS A 121 -3.92 2.08 14.19
N TYR A 122 -2.76 2.74 14.35
CA TYR A 122 -1.65 2.28 15.18
C TYR A 122 -1.35 3.18 16.40
N VAL A 123 -2.04 4.32 16.55
CA VAL A 123 -1.72 5.33 17.58
C VAL A 123 -2.27 4.97 18.98
N GLY A 124 -3.18 3.99 19.08
CA GLY A 124 -3.72 3.53 20.35
C GLY A 124 -4.50 4.62 21.08
N HIS A 125 -4.14 4.90 22.35
CA HIS A 125 -4.88 5.83 23.21
C HIS A 125 -4.83 7.30 22.76
N LYS A 126 -3.86 7.70 21.92
CA LYS A 126 -3.74 9.10 21.41
C LYS A 126 -4.49 9.34 20.11
N ARG A 127 -5.44 8.46 19.75
CA ARG A 127 -6.15 8.52 18.46
C ARG A 127 -6.87 9.84 18.24
N SER A 128 -7.56 10.37 19.26
CA SER A 128 -8.28 11.65 19.16
C SER A 128 -7.33 12.83 18.89
N ASP A 129 -6.24 12.95 19.68
CA ASP A 129 -5.22 13.98 19.49
C ASP A 129 -4.58 13.91 18.09
N TYR A 130 -4.28 12.70 17.63
CA TYR A 130 -3.68 12.49 16.31
C TYR A 130 -4.67 12.78 15.19
N HIS A 131 -5.94 12.41 15.34
CA HIS A 131 -6.99 12.72 14.38
C HIS A 131 -7.15 14.24 14.25
N SER A 132 -7.25 14.97 15.36
CA SER A 132 -7.34 16.44 15.37
C SER A 132 -6.18 17.10 14.62
N LYS A 133 -4.95 16.63 14.81
CA LYS A 133 -3.77 17.13 14.08
C LYS A 133 -3.84 16.85 12.58
N ILE A 134 -4.35 15.69 12.17
CA ILE A 134 -4.54 15.35 10.76
C ILE A 134 -5.63 16.23 10.15
N SER A 135 -6.80 16.34 10.80
CA SER A 135 -7.91 17.15 10.32
C SER A 135 -7.53 18.63 10.19
N SER A 136 -6.70 19.14 11.11
CA SER A 136 -6.17 20.51 10.99
C SER A 136 -5.17 20.67 9.84
N ARG A 137 -4.38 19.64 9.52
CA ARG A 137 -3.38 19.68 8.44
C ARG A 137 -3.98 19.45 7.05
N PHE A 138 -5.03 18.64 6.97
CA PHE A 138 -5.70 18.23 5.74
C PHE A 138 -7.22 18.43 5.86
N PRO A 139 -7.69 19.68 6.01
CA PRO A 139 -9.08 19.96 6.36
C PRO A 139 -10.08 19.55 5.27
N LYS A 140 -9.63 19.41 4.02
CA LYS A 140 -10.45 19.03 2.87
C LYS A 140 -10.42 17.54 2.53
N PHE A 141 -9.71 16.72 3.31
CA PHE A 141 -9.55 15.30 3.01
C PHE A 141 -10.50 14.41 3.81
N ILE A 142 -11.29 13.61 3.10
CA ILE A 142 -12.10 12.51 3.64
C ILE A 142 -11.46 11.20 3.20
N TYR A 143 -11.42 10.23 4.11
CA TYR A 143 -10.74 8.96 3.86
C TYR A 143 -11.74 7.81 3.70
N PHE A 144 -11.72 7.14 2.57
CA PHE A 144 -12.52 5.95 2.34
C PHE A 144 -11.72 4.69 2.64
N GLN A 145 -12.21 3.81 3.53
CA GLN A 145 -11.56 2.53 3.81
C GLN A 145 -12.26 1.39 3.06
N LYS A 146 -11.56 0.76 2.10
CA LYS A 146 -12.12 -0.29 1.23
C LYS A 146 -12.56 -1.55 1.95
N PHE A 147 -11.84 -1.95 2.99
CA PHE A 147 -12.17 -3.21 3.68
C PHE A 147 -13.52 -3.15 4.39
N VAL A 148 -13.86 -1.99 4.97
CA VAL A 148 -15.13 -1.78 5.66
C VAL A 148 -16.16 -1.04 4.81
N LYS A 149 -15.73 -0.53 3.65
CA LYS A 149 -16.53 0.23 2.67
C LYS A 149 -17.19 1.46 3.29
N LYS A 150 -16.43 2.27 4.02
CA LYS A 150 -16.95 3.47 4.72
C LYS A 150 -16.02 4.66 4.62
N LEU A 151 -16.61 5.86 4.65
CA LEU A 151 -15.90 7.10 4.93
C LEU A 151 -15.57 7.15 6.43
N LEU A 152 -14.28 7.12 6.76
CA LEU A 152 -13.80 7.08 8.13
C LEU A 152 -13.80 8.46 8.77
N TYR A 153 -14.05 8.48 10.08
CA TYR A 153 -13.95 9.66 10.95
C TYR A 153 -14.82 10.87 10.58
N LEU A 154 -15.74 10.70 9.63
CA LEU A 154 -16.64 11.78 9.21
C LEU A 154 -17.54 12.24 10.35
N GLU A 155 -18.01 11.32 11.20
CA GLU A 155 -18.80 11.65 12.40
C GLU A 155 -17.99 12.40 13.47
N GLU A 156 -16.67 12.24 13.47
CA GLU A 156 -15.75 12.93 14.39
C GLU A 156 -15.37 14.34 13.89
N ASN A 157 -15.79 14.71 12.66
CA ASN A 157 -15.56 16.02 12.06
C ASN A 157 -16.86 16.57 11.43
N PRO A 158 -17.75 17.20 12.25
CA PRO A 158 -19.04 17.71 11.79
C PRO A 158 -18.95 18.75 10.67
N GLU A 159 -17.90 19.58 10.66
CA GLU A 159 -17.68 20.59 9.63
C GLU A 159 -17.45 19.94 8.27
N LEU A 160 -16.54 18.97 8.22
CA LEU A 160 -16.23 18.22 6.99
C LEU A 160 -17.42 17.36 6.53
N LYS A 161 -18.18 16.80 7.46
CA LYS A 161 -19.43 16.10 7.17
C LYS A 161 -20.43 17.04 6.50
N ASN A 162 -20.67 18.22 7.08
CA ASN A 162 -21.59 19.21 6.52
C ASN A 162 -21.12 19.70 5.13
N GLU A 163 -19.81 19.90 4.96
CA GLU A 163 -19.22 20.23 3.66
C GLU A 163 -19.55 19.14 2.62
N LEU A 164 -19.32 17.85 2.94
CA LEU A 164 -19.69 16.74 2.06
C LEU A 164 -21.19 16.70 1.74
N MET A 165 -22.06 16.87 2.74
CA MET A 165 -23.52 16.86 2.55
C MET A 165 -23.97 17.99 1.60
N SER A 166 -23.31 19.16 1.68
CA SER A 166 -23.63 20.32 0.87
C SER A 166 -22.96 20.31 -0.51
N ALA A 167 -21.86 19.57 -0.68
CA ALA A 167 -21.04 19.57 -1.88
C ALA A 167 -21.81 19.09 -3.13
N ASN A 168 -21.71 19.84 -4.22
CA ASN A 168 -22.20 19.42 -5.54
C ASN A 168 -21.10 18.76 -6.37
N THR A 169 -19.86 18.90 -5.94
CA THR A 169 -18.69 18.29 -6.59
C THR A 169 -17.70 17.80 -5.55
N VAL A 170 -17.09 16.65 -5.81
CA VAL A 170 -15.97 16.15 -5.01
C VAL A 170 -14.88 15.60 -5.92
N ILE A 171 -13.63 15.71 -5.47
CA ILE A 171 -12.47 15.11 -6.13
C ILE A 171 -12.23 13.76 -5.49
N LEU A 172 -12.25 12.70 -6.31
CA LEU A 172 -12.09 11.33 -5.85
C LEU A 172 -10.73 10.79 -6.30
N GLN A 173 -9.87 10.46 -5.35
CA GLN A 173 -8.56 9.86 -5.59
C GLN A 173 -8.55 8.38 -5.22
N LEU A 174 -8.29 7.52 -6.21
CA LEU A 174 -8.28 6.07 -6.07
C LEU A 174 -6.91 5.51 -6.46
N ASP A 175 -6.46 4.48 -5.75
CA ASP A 175 -5.31 3.67 -6.20
C ASP A 175 -5.64 2.78 -7.43
N ASN A 176 -6.92 2.57 -7.71
CA ASN A 176 -7.43 1.68 -8.75
C ASN A 176 -8.82 2.12 -9.22
N LYS A 177 -8.99 2.25 -10.53
CA LYS A 177 -10.27 2.56 -11.20
C LYS A 177 -11.42 1.62 -10.83
N ARG A 178 -11.14 0.35 -10.49
CA ARG A 178 -12.17 -0.63 -10.13
C ARG A 178 -12.93 -0.28 -8.86
N ASP A 179 -12.36 0.58 -8.01
CA ASP A 179 -12.96 0.92 -6.71
C ASP A 179 -13.98 2.06 -6.82
N ILE A 180 -14.10 2.72 -7.98
CA ILE A 180 -14.96 3.90 -8.15
C ILE A 180 -16.40 3.65 -7.72
N GLN A 181 -16.99 2.54 -8.16
CA GLN A 181 -18.38 2.18 -7.85
C GLN A 181 -18.60 2.06 -6.35
N MET A 182 -17.66 1.43 -5.64
CA MET A 182 -17.77 1.21 -4.21
C MET A 182 -17.73 2.54 -3.44
N VAL A 183 -16.88 3.48 -3.87
CA VAL A 183 -16.78 4.79 -3.22
C VAL A 183 -17.99 5.66 -3.54
N THR A 184 -18.46 5.67 -4.79
CA THR A 184 -19.63 6.46 -5.19
C THR A 184 -20.93 5.97 -4.56
N GLU A 185 -21.09 4.65 -4.38
CA GLU A 185 -22.20 4.07 -3.61
C GLU A 185 -22.16 4.56 -2.15
N GLU A 186 -20.97 4.61 -1.54
CA GLU A 186 -20.83 5.08 -0.15
C GLU A 186 -21.08 6.59 -0.03
N ILE A 187 -20.60 7.40 -0.97
CA ILE A 187 -20.90 8.84 -1.03
C ILE A 187 -22.41 9.05 -1.14
N SER A 188 -23.07 8.33 -2.06
CA SER A 188 -24.52 8.44 -2.26
C SER A 188 -25.30 8.02 -1.00
N ARG A 189 -24.87 6.92 -0.35
CA ARG A 189 -25.47 6.45 0.90
C ARG A 189 -25.31 7.45 2.04
N THR A 190 -24.15 8.11 2.12
CA THR A 190 -23.84 9.07 3.18
C THR A 190 -24.55 10.40 2.98
N THR A 191 -24.58 10.90 1.74
CA THR A 191 -25.11 12.21 1.40
C THR A 191 -26.59 12.22 1.03
N GLY A 192 -27.14 11.07 0.65
CA GLY A 192 -28.46 10.96 0.02
C GLY A 192 -28.50 11.48 -1.42
N LYS A 193 -27.38 11.96 -1.97
CA LYS A 193 -27.29 12.49 -3.33
C LYS A 193 -27.05 11.39 -4.35
N THR A 194 -27.48 11.64 -5.57
CA THR A 194 -27.19 10.81 -6.74
C THR A 194 -25.93 11.28 -7.45
N ILE A 195 -25.22 10.36 -8.09
CA ILE A 195 -24.08 10.71 -8.93
C ILE A 195 -24.62 11.07 -10.33
N GLU A 196 -24.56 12.35 -10.69
CA GLU A 196 -25.03 12.82 -11.99
C GLU A 196 -24.00 12.54 -13.08
N ASN A 197 -22.72 12.76 -12.77
CA ASN A 197 -21.62 12.57 -13.72
C ASN A 197 -20.30 12.26 -13.00
N GLN A 198 -19.39 11.61 -13.72
CA GLN A 198 -18.02 11.34 -13.29
C GLN A 198 -17.05 11.59 -14.45
N ILE A 199 -16.03 12.41 -14.23
CA ILE A 199 -15.02 12.76 -15.24
C ILE A 199 -13.65 12.33 -14.73
N GLU A 200 -12.92 11.51 -15.50
CA GLU A 200 -11.52 11.19 -15.20
C GLU A 200 -10.67 12.43 -15.49
N LEU A 201 -10.01 12.96 -14.46
CA LEU A 201 -9.14 14.14 -14.57
C LEU A 201 -7.69 13.74 -14.83
N TYR A 202 -7.25 12.66 -14.19
CA TYR A 202 -5.88 12.19 -14.26
C TYR A 202 -5.79 10.68 -14.01
N SER A 203 -4.85 10.02 -14.67
CA SER A 203 -4.45 8.64 -14.39
C SER A 203 -2.94 8.46 -14.59
N ASN A 204 -2.31 7.68 -13.70
CA ASN A 204 -0.88 7.38 -13.81
C ASN A 204 -0.62 5.96 -14.33
N LYS A 205 0.66 5.63 -14.54
CA LYS A 205 1.06 4.30 -15.01
C LYS A 205 0.87 3.18 -14.00
N ASN A 206 0.62 3.51 -12.72
CA ASN A 206 0.34 2.52 -11.68
C ASN A 206 -1.14 2.10 -11.64
N GLY A 207 -2.01 2.77 -12.41
CA GLY A 207 -3.46 2.55 -12.39
C GLY A 207 -4.20 3.37 -11.34
N GLU A 208 -3.51 4.29 -10.67
CA GLU A 208 -4.11 5.28 -9.79
C GLU A 208 -4.80 6.35 -10.62
N VAL A 209 -5.94 6.83 -10.14
CA VAL A 209 -6.86 7.66 -10.91
C VAL A 209 -7.48 8.74 -10.03
N VAL A 210 -7.73 9.90 -10.64
CA VAL A 210 -8.42 11.04 -10.03
C VAL A 210 -9.66 11.33 -10.86
N TYR A 211 -10.81 11.40 -10.19
CA TYR A 211 -12.09 11.74 -10.80
C TYR A 211 -12.64 13.03 -10.21
N LYS A 212 -13.38 13.79 -11.03
CA LYS A 212 -14.35 14.77 -10.55
C LYS A 212 -15.73 14.12 -10.57
N ILE A 213 -16.37 14.07 -9.41
CA ILE A 213 -17.70 13.49 -9.24
C ILE A 213 -18.70 14.63 -9.02
N PHE A 214 -19.80 14.62 -9.78
CA PHE A 214 -20.88 15.59 -9.69
C PHE A 214 -22.06 14.97 -8.95
N LEU A 215 -22.52 15.63 -7.89
CA LEU A 215 -23.53 15.17 -6.95
C LEU A 215 -24.80 16.00 -7.08
N LYS A 216 -25.96 15.34 -7.05
CA LYS A 216 -27.28 15.97 -7.17
C LYS A 216 -28.31 15.37 -6.22
#